data_AF-A0A4U0WE62-F1
#
_entry.id   AF-A0A4U0WE62-F1
#
_cell.length_a   1.000
_cell.length_b   1.000
_cell.length_c   1.000
_cell.angle_alpha   90.00
_cell.angle_beta   90.00
_cell.angle_gamma   90.00
#
_symmetry.space_group_name_H-M   'P 1'
#
loop_
_entity.id
_entity.type
_entity.pdbx_description
1 polymer ?
#
loop_
_entity_poly.entity_id
_entity_poly.type
_entity_poly.pdbx_seq_one_letter_code
_entity_poly.pdbx_strand_id
1 'polypeptide(L)'
;GGEGGEGPAVEGGEEEDDAVARKVGFKEAKAYADEESLLFFETSAKTGHNVSEVFTAIANAIPETSLKGARGAAAAAGGGGTQAAISGGAGQESSRVNLNARGEGKAQEGCAC
;
A
#
# COMPACT_ATOMS: atom_id res chain seq x y z
N GLY A 1 -37.36 15.12 33.53
CA GLY A 1 -36.20 14.28 33.22
C GLY A 1 -36.70 13.04 32.52
N GLY A 2 -36.25 12.83 31.30
CA GLY A 2 -36.69 11.75 30.42
C GLY A 2 -36.16 12.06 29.03
N GLU A 3 -35.13 11.33 28.65
CA GLU A 3 -34.17 11.60 27.58
C GLU A 3 -34.78 11.44 26.17
N GLY A 4 -34.44 12.38 25.29
CA GLY A 4 -34.64 12.28 23.84
C GLY A 4 -33.31 12.60 23.18
N GLY A 5 -32.41 11.63 23.13
CA GLY A 5 -31.16 11.73 22.40
C GLY A 5 -31.41 11.59 20.90
N GLU A 6 -31.71 12.70 20.23
CA GLU A 6 -31.65 12.79 18.78
C GLU A 6 -30.19 12.91 18.36
N GLY A 7 -29.56 11.77 18.07
CA GLY A 7 -28.32 11.76 17.28
C GLY A 7 -28.65 12.21 15.86
N PRO A 8 -27.88 13.11 15.22
CA PRO A 8 -28.16 13.47 13.84
C PRO A 8 -27.86 12.27 12.95
N ALA A 9 -28.93 11.70 12.40
CA ALA A 9 -28.86 10.87 11.21
C ALA A 9 -28.26 11.74 10.10
N VAL A 10 -26.98 11.48 9.77
CA VAL A 10 -26.39 12.03 8.56
C VAL A 10 -27.00 11.28 7.38
N GLU A 11 -28.04 11.89 6.80
CA GLU A 11 -28.63 11.44 5.55
C GLU A 11 -27.54 11.28 4.49
N GLY A 12 -27.48 10.10 3.91
CA GLY A 12 -26.65 9.80 2.75
C GLY A 12 -27.10 10.63 1.56
N GLY A 13 -26.48 11.79 1.38
CA GLY A 13 -26.53 12.58 0.16
C GLY A 13 -25.59 12.00 -0.89
N GLU A 14 -26.22 11.35 -1.87
CA GLU A 14 -25.97 11.33 -3.32
C GLU A 14 -24.58 11.74 -3.84
N GLU A 15 -24.09 10.86 -4.71
CA GLU A 15 -22.87 10.90 -5.52
C GLU A 15 -22.79 12.16 -6.40
N GLU A 16 -21.76 13.01 -6.20
CA GLU A 16 -21.01 13.78 -7.21
C GLU A 16 -20.25 14.96 -6.55
N ASP A 17 -19.02 14.71 -6.06
CA ASP A 17 -17.83 15.56 -6.24
C ASP A 17 -16.61 14.78 -5.65
N ASP A 18 -16.14 13.78 -6.39
CA ASP A 18 -15.06 12.84 -6.01
C ASP A 18 -13.64 13.46 -5.99
N ALA A 19 -13.54 14.73 -5.60
CA ALA A 19 -12.27 15.40 -5.35
C ALA A 19 -11.93 15.35 -3.84
N VAL A 20 -11.49 14.18 -3.36
CA VAL A 20 -10.71 14.04 -2.12
C VAL A 20 -11.38 14.62 -0.86
N ALA A 21 -12.70 14.46 -0.72
CA ALA A 21 -13.36 14.80 0.55
C ALA A 21 -12.97 13.75 1.61
N ARG A 22 -12.32 14.19 2.70
CA ARG A 22 -11.92 13.32 3.81
C ARG A 22 -13.18 12.73 4.49
N LYS A 23 -13.39 11.41 4.35
CA LYS A 23 -14.51 10.69 4.97
C LYS A 23 -14.30 10.34 6.44
N VAL A 24 -13.04 10.23 6.89
CA VAL A 24 -12.68 9.90 8.29
C VAL A 24 -11.79 10.99 8.86
N GLY A 25 -12.18 11.56 10.01
CA GLY A 25 -11.41 12.60 10.67
C GLY A 25 -10.10 12.08 11.26
N PHE A 26 -9.07 12.95 11.32
CA PHE A 26 -7.78 12.60 11.93
C PHE A 26 -7.93 12.06 13.36
N LYS A 27 -8.73 12.75 14.18
CA LYS A 27 -8.91 12.41 15.60
C LYS A 27 -9.55 11.04 15.79
N GLU A 28 -10.53 10.71 14.95
CA GLU A 28 -11.21 9.42 14.95
C GLU A 28 -10.28 8.29 14.55
N ALA A 29 -9.57 8.44 13.42
CA ALA A 29 -8.61 7.46 12.95
C ALA A 29 -7.46 7.24 13.96
N LYS A 30 -6.97 8.32 14.58
CA LYS A 30 -5.94 8.24 15.62
C LYS A 30 -6.44 7.51 16.86
N ALA A 31 -7.64 7.83 17.36
CA ALA A 31 -8.21 7.19 18.53
C ALA A 31 -8.34 5.68 18.32
N TYR A 32 -8.86 5.27 17.16
CA TYR A 32 -8.98 3.86 16.80
C TYR A 32 -7.62 3.13 16.76
N ALA A 33 -6.60 3.76 16.17
CA ALA A 33 -5.26 3.17 16.15
C ALA A 33 -4.63 3.06 17.54
N ASP A 34 -4.83 4.06 18.41
CA ASP A 34 -4.36 4.02 19.80
C ASP A 34 -5.06 2.88 20.59
N GLU A 35 -6.36 2.66 20.37
CA GLU A 35 -7.14 1.58 21.01
C GLU A 35 -6.69 0.18 20.56
N GLU A 36 -6.46 -0.01 19.26
CA GLU A 36 -6.02 -1.28 18.67
C GLU A 36 -4.50 -1.47 18.73
N SER A 37 -3.75 -0.53 19.33
CA SER A 37 -2.28 -0.53 19.39
C SER A 37 -1.62 -0.62 18.00
N LEU A 38 -2.19 0.07 17.02
CA LEU A 38 -1.70 0.14 15.65
C LEU A 38 -0.86 1.40 15.41
N LEU A 39 0.10 1.28 14.50
CA LEU A 39 0.90 2.42 14.05
C LEU A 39 0.07 3.33 13.13
N PHE A 40 0.02 4.63 13.42
CA PHE A 40 -0.80 5.60 12.67
C PHE A 40 0.01 6.80 12.14
N PHE A 41 -0.21 7.16 10.87
CA PHE A 41 0.38 8.33 10.20
C PHE A 41 -0.58 8.91 9.15
N GLU A 42 -0.76 10.23 9.11
CA GLU A 42 -1.35 10.91 7.93
C GLU A 42 -0.27 11.16 6.88
N THR A 43 -0.36 10.50 5.73
CA THR A 43 0.64 10.58 4.65
C THR A 43 0.01 11.06 3.35
N SER A 44 0.80 11.73 2.50
CA SER A 44 0.37 12.14 1.16
C SER A 44 1.39 11.69 0.13
N ALA A 45 1.05 10.65 -0.63
CA ALA A 45 1.89 10.15 -1.73
C ALA A 45 2.09 11.21 -2.82
N LYS A 46 1.13 12.13 -2.99
CA LYS A 46 1.18 13.20 -3.99
C LYS A 46 2.24 14.26 -3.66
N THR A 47 2.40 14.59 -2.38
CA THR A 47 3.32 15.66 -1.94
C THR A 47 4.59 15.10 -1.29
N GLY A 48 4.63 13.80 -1.00
CA GLY A 48 5.71 13.17 -0.24
C GLY A 48 5.59 13.35 1.28
N HIS A 49 4.54 13.99 1.78
CA HIS A 49 4.36 14.22 3.21
C HIS A 49 4.29 12.91 4.00
N ASN A 50 5.14 12.79 5.03
CA ASN A 50 5.26 11.65 5.96
C ASN A 50 5.57 10.29 5.31
N VAL A 51 5.95 10.25 4.02
CA VAL A 51 6.20 8.98 3.31
C VAL A 51 7.48 8.31 3.83
N SER A 52 8.56 9.07 4.01
CA SER A 52 9.81 8.49 4.52
C SER A 52 9.71 8.08 5.99
N GLU A 53 9.01 8.88 6.81
CA GLU A 53 8.80 8.59 8.22
C GLU A 53 7.97 7.32 8.42
N VAL A 54 6.89 7.13 7.65
CA VAL A 54 6.04 5.94 7.82
C VAL A 54 6.82 4.65 7.53
N PHE A 55 7.64 4.61 6.46
CA PHE A 55 8.46 3.43 6.16
C PHE A 55 9.53 3.18 7.22
N THR A 56 10.14 4.24 7.74
CA THR A 56 11.15 4.12 8.81
C THR A 56 10.52 3.61 10.11
N ALA A 57 9.35 4.12 10.47
CA ALA A 57 8.62 3.70 11.65
C ALA A 57 8.17 2.23 11.54
N ILE A 58 7.68 1.81 10.37
CA ILE A 58 7.34 0.40 10.10
C ILE A 58 8.57 -0.50 10.23
N ALA A 59 9.72 -0.09 9.66
CA ALA A 59 10.95 -0.88 9.77
C ALA A 59 11.39 -1.09 11.22
N ASN A 60 11.22 -0.08 12.08
CA ASN A 60 11.53 -0.16 13.51
C ASN A 60 10.48 -0.93 14.31
N ALA A 61 9.22 -0.92 13.89
CA ALA A 61 8.14 -1.62 14.55
C ALA A 61 8.16 -3.14 14.32
N ILE A 62 8.79 -3.61 13.23
CA ILE A 62 8.94 -5.04 12.94
C ILE A 62 10.13 -5.59 13.73
N PRO A 63 9.92 -6.51 14.69
CA PRO A 63 11.01 -7.13 15.42
C PRO A 63 11.88 -7.98 14.50
N GLU A 64 13.20 -7.99 14.73
CA GLU A 64 14.17 -8.72 13.88
C GLU A 64 13.90 -10.23 13.77
N THR A 65 13.23 -10.81 14.77
CA THR A 65 12.81 -12.21 14.77
C THR A 65 11.82 -12.52 13.65
N SER A 66 10.93 -11.58 13.33
CA SER A 66 9.99 -11.69 12.21
C SER A 66 10.70 -11.61 10.85
N LEU A 67 11.85 -10.93 10.76
CA LEU A 67 12.61 -10.77 9.52
C LEU A 67 13.45 -12.01 9.16
N LYS A 68 13.91 -12.80 10.16
CA LYS A 68 14.72 -14.00 9.93
C LYS A 68 13.95 -15.15 9.24
N GLY A 69 12.63 -15.20 9.39
CA GLY A 69 11.78 -16.27 8.82
C GLY A 69 11.63 -16.21 7.29
N ALA A 70 11.67 -15.01 6.68
CA ALA A 70 11.44 -14.85 5.24
C ALA A 70 12.73 -14.81 4.41
N ARG A 71 13.85 -14.33 4.98
CA ARG A 71 15.13 -14.20 4.25
C ARG A 71 16.11 -15.36 4.48
N GLY A 72 15.94 -16.14 5.55
CA GLY A 72 16.82 -17.28 5.87
C GLY A 72 16.71 -18.45 4.91
N ALA A 73 15.54 -18.66 4.29
CA ALA A 73 15.32 -19.77 3.36
C ALA A 73 15.87 -19.51 1.94
N ALA A 74 15.94 -18.24 1.50
CA ALA A 74 16.43 -17.88 0.17
C ALA A 74 17.98 -17.76 0.12
N ALA A 75 18.62 -17.39 1.23
CA ALA A 75 20.08 -17.24 1.28
C ALA A 75 20.83 -18.56 1.49
N ALA A 76 20.20 -19.58 2.08
CA ALA A 76 20.83 -20.88 2.35
C ALA A 76 20.83 -21.84 1.14
N ALA A 77 20.05 -21.56 0.08
CA ALA A 77 19.90 -22.42 -1.09
C ALA A 77 20.53 -21.88 -2.39
N GLY A 78 21.19 -20.71 -2.35
CA GLY A 78 21.67 -19.99 -3.54
C GLY A 78 23.18 -19.81 -3.60
N GLY A 79 23.94 -20.84 -3.28
CA GLY A 79 25.39 -20.85 -3.53
C GLY A 79 25.68 -20.99 -5.03
N GLY A 80 26.28 -19.95 -5.64
CA GLY A 80 27.05 -20.07 -6.87
C GLY A 80 26.33 -19.72 -8.17
N GLY A 81 26.66 -18.54 -8.71
CA GLY A 81 26.86 -18.29 -10.14
C GLY A 81 25.65 -18.25 -11.07
N THR A 82 25.34 -17.07 -11.61
CA THR A 82 24.82 -16.95 -13.00
C THR A 82 24.99 -15.53 -13.54
N GLN A 83 26.25 -15.08 -13.58
CA GLN A 83 26.68 -14.16 -14.64
C GLN A 83 26.78 -14.98 -15.96
N ALA A 84 25.67 -15.58 -16.37
CA ALA A 84 25.55 -16.40 -17.58
C ALA A 84 24.21 -16.16 -18.32
N ALA A 85 23.25 -15.45 -17.73
CA ALA A 85 21.96 -15.16 -18.35
C ALA A 85 21.93 -13.88 -19.22
N ILE A 86 23.06 -13.21 -19.45
CA ILE A 86 23.11 -11.97 -20.27
C ILE A 86 23.31 -12.24 -21.76
N SER A 87 23.45 -13.50 -22.19
CA SER A 87 23.69 -13.83 -23.60
C SER A 87 22.79 -14.98 -24.06
N GLY A 88 21.70 -14.59 -24.74
CA GLY A 88 21.02 -15.44 -25.72
C GLY A 88 19.88 -16.30 -25.17
N GLY A 89 18.67 -16.03 -25.64
CA GLY A 89 17.56 -16.97 -25.50
C GLY A 89 16.21 -16.28 -25.54
N ALA A 90 15.68 -16.11 -26.76
CA ALA A 90 14.28 -15.78 -27.00
C ALA A 90 13.37 -16.69 -26.15
N GLY A 91 12.61 -16.13 -25.21
CA GLY A 91 11.72 -16.94 -24.36
C GLY A 91 11.32 -16.33 -23.02
N GLN A 92 11.87 -15.19 -22.61
CA GLN A 92 11.54 -14.57 -21.32
C GLN A 92 11.01 -13.13 -21.44
N GLU A 93 10.33 -12.82 -22.53
CA GLU A 93 9.69 -11.52 -22.78
C GLU A 93 8.31 -11.39 -22.10
N SER A 94 7.72 -12.49 -21.63
CA SER A 94 6.34 -12.50 -21.09
C SER A 94 6.20 -11.92 -19.68
N SER A 95 7.29 -11.53 -19.02
CA SER A 95 7.27 -11.02 -17.63
C SER A 95 7.86 -9.62 -17.49
N ARG A 96 8.24 -8.96 -18.60
CA ARG A 96 8.74 -7.59 -18.57
C ARG A 96 7.62 -6.63 -18.95
N VAL A 97 7.21 -5.81 -17.99
CA VAL A 97 6.29 -4.69 -18.25
C VAL A 97 7.06 -3.59 -18.98
N ASN A 98 6.76 -3.40 -20.27
CA ASN A 98 7.38 -2.36 -21.10
C ASN A 98 6.44 -1.15 -21.23
N LEU A 99 6.73 -0.07 -20.49
CA LEU A 99 5.90 1.15 -20.45
C LEU A 99 5.95 1.98 -21.75
N ASN A 100 6.86 1.63 -22.66
CA ASN A 100 7.01 2.31 -23.95
C ASN A 100 6.08 1.75 -25.04
N ALA A 101 5.38 0.64 -24.77
CA ALA A 101 4.48 -0.03 -25.73
C ALA A 101 3.07 0.59 -25.83
N ARG A 102 2.78 1.68 -25.09
CA ARG A 102 1.45 2.31 -25.03
C ARG A 102 1.01 3.03 -26.33
N GLY A 103 1.80 2.95 -27.41
CA GLY A 103 1.47 3.55 -28.69
C GLY A 103 0.50 2.76 -29.58
N GLU A 104 0.36 1.44 -29.41
CA GLU A 104 -0.33 0.61 -30.40
C GLU A 104 -1.18 -0.51 -29.77
N GLY A 105 -2.50 -0.31 -29.75
CA GLY A 105 -3.47 -1.40 -29.87
C GLY A 105 -3.93 -2.14 -28.61
N LYS A 106 -5.21 -1.92 -28.28
CA LYS A 106 -6.11 -2.68 -27.39
C LYS A 106 -5.92 -2.53 -25.88
N ALA A 107 -6.81 -1.71 -25.32
CA ALA A 107 -7.22 -1.73 -23.93
C ALA A 107 -7.60 -3.16 -23.51
N GLN A 108 -6.95 -3.67 -22.47
CA GLN A 108 -7.53 -4.74 -21.67
C GLN A 108 -7.64 -4.23 -20.24
N GLU A 109 -8.89 -4.16 -19.81
CA GLU A 109 -9.35 -3.80 -18.49
C GLU A 109 -8.80 -4.76 -17.44
N GLY A 110 -8.52 -4.21 -16.26
CA GLY A 110 -8.12 -4.97 -15.09
C GLY A 110 -7.37 -4.10 -14.09
N CYS A 111 -8.05 -3.12 -13.48
CA CYS A 111 -7.63 -2.75 -12.13
C CYS A 111 -7.93 -3.98 -11.27
N ALA A 112 -6.88 -4.63 -10.77
CA ALA A 112 -7.01 -5.60 -9.70
C ALA A 112 -7.16 -4.82 -8.38
N CYS A 113 -8.32 -4.21 -8.27
CA CYS A 113 -8.93 -3.72 -7.07
C CYS A 113 -10.29 -4.46 -7.00
#